data_AF-A0A8S9YUU9-F1
#
_entry.id   AF-A0A8S9YUU9-F1
#
_cell.length_a   1.000
_cell.length_b   1.000
_cell.length_c   1.000
_cell.angle_alpha   90.00
_cell.angle_beta   90.00
_cell.angle_gamma   90.00
#
_symmetry.space_group_name_H-M   'P 1'
#
loop_
_entity.id
_entity.type
_entity.pdbx_description
1 polymer ?
#
loop_
_entity_poly.entity_id
_entity_poly.type
_entity_poly.pdbx_seq_one_letter_code
_entity_poly.pdbx_strand_id
1 'polypeptide(L)'
;MWTKLVTSGISFYQKLIIRLEKKWADHHPPSFRNYVLFKKGTSATLVDINDLLRIWTRSALEGGGFSQLLPALSRRELYVLRQVPRDLLRLSPVLLLAPLPGTIFILPLFFAFPRLFLNRSFWTDEQRDRFDAEQLQFRQQVAARRVLASLHDAYSRLRLDPHTSAPMNQYLDLLHYVHEQILTGTYLSSECLMRLEPLFRDKLTLEKLSKTHVFSLCLLHDLPVRVRFSPFRQWPWLRTYLEPDYFHLRRVHMLRFRSRLLLAEDRIVDHELRDPGWVTSLSSSELKDLCSLRGIKTMHKSAEESTKELKRWISISLNISNSSHAYRLHLPVFLFNSCSD
;
A
#
# COMPACT_ATOMS: atom_id res chain seq x y z
N MET A 1 -24.42 30.60 -33.47
CA MET A 1 -23.33 30.57 -34.48
C MET A 1 -22.01 30.12 -33.87
N TRP A 2 -21.57 30.71 -32.75
CA TRP A 2 -20.35 30.35 -32.01
C TRP A 2 -20.27 28.87 -31.56
N THR A 3 -21.36 28.31 -31.02
CA THR A 3 -21.39 26.90 -30.60
C THR A 3 -21.14 25.93 -31.76
N LYS A 4 -21.69 26.22 -32.96
CA LYS A 4 -21.47 25.41 -34.18
C LYS A 4 -20.04 25.50 -34.71
N LEU A 5 -19.39 26.66 -34.60
CA LEU A 5 -17.99 26.83 -35.00
C LEU A 5 -17.04 26.08 -34.05
N VAL A 6 -17.28 26.18 -32.74
CA VAL A 6 -16.49 25.47 -31.72
C VAL A 6 -16.64 23.95 -31.89
N THR A 7 -17.86 23.43 -32.06
CA THR A 7 -18.06 21.98 -32.25
C THR A 7 -17.46 21.48 -33.55
N SER A 8 -17.55 22.26 -34.64
CA SER A 8 -16.91 21.93 -35.92
C SER A 8 -15.38 21.91 -35.81
N GLY A 9 -14.80 22.90 -35.12
CA GLY A 9 -13.36 22.95 -34.84
C GLY A 9 -12.86 21.75 -34.01
N ILE A 10 -13.59 21.38 -32.95
CA ILE A 10 -13.28 20.19 -32.13
C ILE A 10 -13.36 18.92 -32.99
N SER A 11 -14.40 18.76 -33.82
CA SER A 11 -14.55 17.60 -34.69
C SER A 11 -13.41 17.49 -35.72
N PHE A 12 -13.00 18.61 -36.31
CA PHE A 12 -11.86 18.64 -37.22
C PHE A 12 -10.56 18.23 -36.52
N TYR A 13 -10.29 18.78 -35.33
CA TYR A 13 -9.12 18.44 -34.53
C TYR A 13 -9.10 16.95 -34.15
N GLN A 14 -10.23 16.38 -33.73
CA GLN A 14 -10.36 14.95 -33.45
C GLN A 14 -10.04 14.09 -34.68
N LYS A 15 -10.60 14.44 -35.85
CA LYS A 15 -10.33 13.73 -37.11
C LYS A 15 -8.84 13.80 -37.48
N LEU A 16 -8.21 14.95 -37.27
CA LEU A 16 -6.78 15.13 -37.53
C LEU A 16 -5.94 14.23 -36.63
N ILE A 17 -6.20 14.22 -35.31
CA ILE A 17 -5.50 13.34 -34.36
C ILE A 17 -5.61 11.87 -34.79
N ILE A 18 -6.84 11.40 -35.08
CA ILE A 18 -7.07 9.99 -35.47
C ILE A 18 -6.24 9.62 -36.70
N ARG A 19 -6.17 10.51 -37.70
CA ARG A 19 -5.34 10.28 -38.90
C ARG A 19 -3.85 10.24 -38.58
N LEU A 20 -3.36 11.14 -37.73
CA LEU A 20 -1.96 11.18 -37.32
C LEU A 20 -1.58 9.94 -36.50
N GLU A 21 -2.43 9.52 -35.57
CA GLU A 21 -2.24 8.30 -34.78
C GLU A 21 -2.16 7.07 -35.67
N LYS A 22 -3.05 6.94 -36.66
CA LYS A 22 -3.00 5.82 -37.63
C LYS A 22 -1.67 5.82 -38.41
N LYS A 23 -1.27 6.96 -38.96
CA LYS A 23 0.00 7.06 -39.70
C LYS A 23 1.21 6.72 -38.82
N TRP A 24 1.22 7.16 -37.56
CA TRP A 24 2.32 6.88 -36.64
C TRP A 24 2.37 5.39 -36.27
N ALA A 25 1.20 4.78 -35.99
CA ALA A 25 1.10 3.35 -35.73
C ALA A 25 1.71 2.51 -36.86
N ASP A 26 1.45 2.89 -38.11
CA ASP A 26 1.93 2.18 -39.29
C ASP A 26 3.46 2.32 -39.48
N HIS A 27 4.04 3.49 -39.19
CA HIS A 27 5.47 3.75 -39.45
C HIS A 27 6.40 3.39 -38.29
N HIS A 28 5.96 3.54 -37.03
CA HIS A 28 6.81 3.30 -35.85
C HIS A 28 6.05 2.61 -34.69
N PRO A 29 5.67 1.33 -34.85
CA PRO A 29 4.79 0.63 -33.90
C PRO A 29 5.26 0.64 -32.43
N PRO A 30 6.57 0.43 -32.11
CA PRO A 30 7.02 0.42 -30.72
C PRO A 30 6.85 1.77 -30.01
N SER A 31 7.15 2.87 -30.71
CA SER A 31 7.00 4.23 -30.17
C SER A 31 5.53 4.62 -30.01
N PHE A 32 4.68 4.18 -30.95
CA PHE A 32 3.24 4.40 -30.88
C PHE A 32 2.62 3.67 -29.68
N ARG A 33 3.08 2.46 -29.35
CA ARG A 33 2.66 1.74 -28.14
C ARG A 33 2.95 2.55 -26.87
N ASN A 34 4.14 3.15 -26.77
CA ASN A 34 4.50 4.01 -25.63
C ASN A 34 3.65 5.28 -25.58
N TYR A 35 3.34 5.88 -26.73
CA TYR A 35 2.44 7.02 -26.82
C TYR A 35 1.03 6.68 -26.33
N VAL A 36 0.45 5.57 -26.79
CA VAL A 36 -0.89 5.11 -26.35
C VAL A 36 -0.91 4.87 -24.85
N LEU A 37 0.13 4.23 -24.32
CA LEU A 37 0.28 3.98 -22.89
C LEU A 37 0.41 5.28 -22.08
N PHE A 38 1.20 6.24 -22.59
CA PHE A 38 1.35 7.56 -22.00
C PHE A 38 0.01 8.30 -21.97
N LYS A 39 -0.71 8.37 -23.10
CA LYS A 39 -2.02 9.02 -23.22
C LYS A 39 -3.06 8.41 -22.28
N LYS A 40 -3.12 7.08 -22.19
CA LYS A 40 -4.01 6.36 -21.25
C LYS A 40 -3.64 6.69 -19.80
N GLY A 41 -2.34 6.62 -19.47
CA GLY A 41 -1.83 6.88 -18.13
C GLY A 41 -2.08 8.31 -17.65
N THR A 42 -1.85 9.32 -18.52
CA THR A 42 -2.12 10.72 -18.18
C THR A 42 -3.61 10.97 -17.96
N SER A 43 -4.47 10.47 -18.84
CA SER A 43 -5.93 10.60 -18.69
C SER A 43 -6.43 9.99 -17.38
N ALA A 44 -6.00 8.78 -17.05
CA ALA A 44 -6.37 8.12 -15.80
C ALA A 44 -5.87 8.90 -14.57
N THR A 45 -4.62 9.36 -14.62
CA THR A 45 -4.00 10.12 -13.51
C THR A 45 -4.70 11.46 -13.27
N LEU A 46 -5.17 12.15 -14.32
CA LEU A 46 -5.90 13.40 -14.15
C LEU A 46 -7.25 13.21 -13.45
N VAL A 47 -7.95 12.11 -13.75
CA VAL A 47 -9.19 11.73 -13.03
C VAL A 47 -8.88 11.48 -11.56
N ASP A 48 -7.85 10.69 -11.27
CA ASP A 48 -7.40 10.38 -9.92
C ASP A 48 -7.00 11.65 -9.12
N ILE A 49 -6.32 12.62 -9.75
CA ILE A 49 -5.98 13.92 -9.14
C ILE A 49 -7.24 14.70 -8.79
N ASN A 50 -8.20 14.75 -9.71
CA ASN A 50 -9.45 15.48 -9.50
C ASN A 50 -10.26 14.88 -8.34
N ASP A 51 -10.32 13.54 -8.26
CA ASP A 51 -10.95 12.83 -7.14
C ASP A 51 -10.24 13.18 -5.81
N LEU A 52 -8.91 13.20 -5.79
CA LEU A 52 -8.14 13.54 -4.60
C LEU A 52 -8.39 14.99 -4.15
N LEU A 53 -8.40 15.94 -5.10
CA LEU A 53 -8.69 17.34 -4.83
C LEU A 53 -10.08 17.51 -4.24
N ARG A 54 -11.09 16.80 -4.77
CA ARG A 54 -12.45 16.82 -4.22
C ARG A 54 -12.48 16.38 -2.76
N ILE A 55 -11.83 15.27 -2.43
CA ILE A 55 -11.78 14.77 -1.04
C ILE A 55 -11.05 15.76 -0.13
N TRP A 56 -9.95 16.36 -0.62
CA TRP A 56 -9.22 17.37 0.15
C TRP A 56 -10.05 18.62 0.40
N THR A 57 -10.77 19.12 -0.61
CA THR A 57 -11.68 20.26 -0.45
C THR A 57 -12.78 19.96 0.56
N ARG A 58 -13.35 18.75 0.55
CA ARG A 58 -14.35 18.33 1.54
C ARG A 58 -13.77 18.32 2.96
N SER A 59 -12.56 17.79 3.14
CA SER A 59 -11.87 17.79 4.44
C SER A 59 -11.57 19.20 4.95
N ALA A 60 -11.15 20.11 4.05
CA ALA A 60 -10.89 21.50 4.42
C ALA A 60 -12.16 22.24 4.84
N LEU A 61 -13.29 22.00 4.15
CA LEU A 61 -14.58 22.62 4.46
C LEU A 61 -15.19 22.11 5.77
N GLU A 62 -15.07 20.81 6.05
CA GLU A 62 -15.60 20.22 7.28
C GLU A 62 -14.73 20.53 8.52
N GLY A 63 -13.58 21.22 8.35
CA GLY A 63 -12.65 21.57 9.44
C GLY A 63 -11.98 20.37 10.13
N GLY A 64 -12.26 19.16 9.66
CA GLY A 64 -11.78 17.90 10.21
C GLY A 64 -10.56 17.36 9.45
N GLY A 65 -9.71 16.62 10.16
CA GLY A 65 -8.62 15.88 9.52
C GLY A 65 -9.14 14.64 8.79
N PHE A 66 -8.44 14.18 7.74
CA PHE A 66 -8.82 13.00 6.95
C PHE A 66 -9.23 11.77 7.76
N SER A 67 -8.65 11.58 8.96
CA SER A 67 -8.98 10.45 9.83
C SER A 67 -10.43 10.42 10.31
N GLN A 68 -11.11 11.56 10.43
CA GLN A 68 -12.52 11.64 10.81
C GLN A 68 -13.44 11.34 9.63
N LEU A 69 -13.00 11.63 8.41
CA LEU A 69 -13.74 11.36 7.17
C LEU A 69 -13.74 9.90 6.77
N LEU A 70 -12.67 9.15 7.08
CA LEU A 70 -12.48 7.77 6.60
C LEU A 70 -13.71 6.86 6.70
N PRO A 71 -14.51 6.85 7.80
CA PRO A 71 -15.67 5.98 7.90
C PRO A 71 -16.80 6.29 6.91
N ALA A 72 -16.87 7.51 6.38
CA ALA A 72 -17.93 7.97 5.48
C ALA A 72 -17.52 7.95 4.00
N LEU A 73 -16.28 7.55 3.70
CA LEU A 73 -15.77 7.51 2.34
C LEU A 73 -16.15 6.21 1.64
N SER A 74 -16.42 6.31 0.34
CA SER A 74 -16.60 5.16 -0.53
C SER A 74 -15.30 4.38 -0.76
N ARG A 75 -15.41 3.14 -1.24
CA ARG A 75 -14.26 2.30 -1.63
C ARG A 75 -13.31 3.04 -2.58
N ARG A 76 -13.88 3.75 -3.57
CA ARG A 76 -13.13 4.51 -4.56
C ARG A 76 -12.37 5.68 -3.92
N GLU A 77 -13.02 6.43 -3.02
CA GLU A 77 -12.37 7.54 -2.32
C GLU A 77 -11.24 7.07 -1.39
N LEU A 78 -11.42 5.93 -0.69
CA LEU A 78 -10.36 5.32 0.11
C LEU A 78 -9.17 4.88 -0.74
N TYR A 79 -9.42 4.28 -1.91
CA TYR A 79 -8.39 3.96 -2.89
C TYR A 79 -7.63 5.22 -3.31
N VAL A 80 -8.34 6.29 -3.65
CA VAL A 80 -7.75 7.56 -4.11
C VAL A 80 -6.86 8.15 -3.03
N LEU A 81 -7.34 8.24 -1.78
CA LEU A 81 -6.56 8.75 -0.65
C LEU A 81 -5.29 7.93 -0.39
N ARG A 82 -5.36 6.62 -0.56
CA ARG A 82 -4.21 5.73 -0.34
C ARG A 82 -3.17 5.84 -1.46
N GLN A 83 -3.63 5.80 -2.70
CA GLN A 83 -2.80 5.50 -3.86
C GLN A 83 -2.30 6.77 -4.55
N VAL A 84 -3.16 7.76 -4.74
CA VAL A 84 -2.88 8.93 -5.60
C VAL A 84 -1.77 9.81 -5.05
N PRO A 85 -1.71 10.15 -3.73
CA PRO A 85 -0.59 10.95 -3.20
C PRO A 85 0.77 10.29 -3.46
N ARG A 86 0.83 8.95 -3.37
CA ARG A 86 2.06 8.19 -3.63
C ARG A 86 2.42 8.20 -5.12
N ASP A 87 1.42 8.06 -5.98
CA ASP A 87 1.61 8.06 -7.42
C ASP A 87 2.04 9.44 -7.94
N LEU A 88 1.54 10.52 -7.34
CA LEU A 88 2.00 11.89 -7.64
C LEU A 88 3.45 12.14 -7.22
N LEU A 89 3.86 11.60 -6.06
CA LEU A 89 5.26 11.70 -5.65
C LEU A 89 6.19 11.00 -6.65
N ARG A 90 5.80 9.83 -7.17
CA ARG A 90 6.56 9.11 -8.20
C ARG A 90 6.58 9.84 -9.54
N LEU A 91 5.44 10.41 -9.93
CA LEU A 91 5.30 11.19 -11.16
C LEU A 91 5.92 12.59 -11.08
N SER A 92 6.37 13.04 -9.90
CA SER A 92 6.89 14.40 -9.72
C SER A 92 7.99 14.80 -10.74
N PRO A 93 8.95 13.93 -11.13
CA PRO A 93 9.93 14.31 -12.16
C PRO A 93 9.29 14.46 -13.53
N VAL A 94 8.31 13.61 -13.88
CA VAL A 94 7.59 13.69 -15.16
C VAL A 94 6.75 14.97 -15.22
N LEU A 95 6.02 15.29 -14.14
CA LEU A 95 5.20 16.49 -14.04
C LEU A 95 6.02 17.78 -14.08
N LEU A 96 7.19 17.78 -13.44
CA LEU A 96 8.10 18.93 -13.43
C LEU A 96 8.73 19.14 -14.81
N LEU A 97 9.14 18.05 -15.46
CA LEU A 97 9.85 18.14 -16.72
C LEU A 97 8.89 18.37 -17.89
N ALA A 98 7.75 17.69 -17.97
CA ALA A 98 6.86 17.66 -19.14
C ALA A 98 6.55 19.01 -19.81
N PRO A 99 6.35 20.13 -19.08
CA PRO A 99 6.11 21.44 -19.69
C PRO A 99 7.32 22.06 -20.39
N LEU A 100 8.54 21.57 -20.14
CA LEU A 100 9.77 22.12 -20.70
C LEU A 100 9.95 21.74 -22.18
N PRO A 101 10.55 22.61 -23.01
CA PRO A 101 10.93 22.25 -24.36
C PRO A 101 11.97 21.11 -24.35
N GLY A 102 11.87 20.15 -25.28
CA GLY A 102 12.81 19.04 -25.40
C GLY A 102 12.52 17.82 -24.50
N THR A 103 11.44 17.82 -23.73
CA THR A 103 11.02 16.68 -22.89
C THR A 103 10.78 15.38 -23.64
N ILE A 104 10.44 15.50 -24.93
CA ILE A 104 10.25 14.33 -25.81
C ILE A 104 11.52 13.47 -25.88
N PHE A 105 12.71 14.06 -25.74
CA PHE A 105 13.98 13.34 -25.70
C PHE A 105 14.21 12.59 -24.38
N ILE A 106 13.57 13.02 -23.29
CA ILE A 106 13.66 12.40 -21.96
C ILE A 106 12.61 11.31 -21.80
N LEU A 107 11.51 11.35 -22.54
CA LEU A 107 10.42 10.38 -22.44
C LEU A 107 10.86 8.90 -22.51
N PRO A 108 11.80 8.49 -23.39
CA PRO A 108 12.36 7.13 -23.36
C PRO A 108 12.97 6.72 -22.01
N LEU A 109 13.61 7.64 -21.28
CA LEU A 109 14.18 7.38 -19.96
C LEU A 109 13.11 7.02 -18.93
N PHE A 110 11.96 7.69 -18.96
CA PHE A 110 10.85 7.39 -18.05
C PHE A 110 10.31 5.97 -18.26
N PHE A 111 10.21 5.54 -19.53
CA PHE A 111 9.79 4.19 -19.89
C PHE A 111 10.87 3.12 -19.66
N ALA A 112 12.16 3.50 -19.67
CA ALA A 112 13.25 2.61 -19.31
C ALA A 112 13.28 2.29 -17.80
N PHE A 113 12.85 3.24 -16.96
CA PHE A 113 12.80 3.09 -15.51
C PHE A 113 11.38 3.33 -14.94
N PRO A 114 10.39 2.51 -15.34
CA PRO A 114 8.98 2.79 -15.08
C PRO A 114 8.62 2.77 -13.59
N ARG A 115 9.34 2.01 -12.75
CA ARG A 115 9.11 1.98 -11.29
C ARG A 115 9.54 3.25 -10.56
N LEU A 116 10.47 4.00 -11.14
CA LEU A 116 11.02 5.21 -10.54
C LEU A 116 10.17 6.44 -10.91
N PHE A 117 9.76 6.53 -12.18
CA PHE A 117 9.16 7.74 -12.73
C PHE A 117 7.66 7.64 -12.99
N LEU A 118 7.13 6.43 -13.17
CA LEU A 118 5.75 6.22 -13.62
C LEU A 118 4.92 5.52 -12.55
N ASN A 119 3.62 5.82 -12.51
CA ASN A 119 2.66 5.10 -11.67
C ASN A 119 2.07 3.87 -12.40
N ARG A 120 1.24 3.10 -11.70
CA ARG A 120 0.60 1.87 -12.20
C ARG A 120 -0.20 2.09 -13.50
N SER A 121 -0.75 3.29 -13.71
CA SER A 121 -1.58 3.64 -14.89
C SER A 121 -0.78 3.67 -16.19
N PHE A 122 0.55 3.87 -16.13
CA PHE A 122 1.46 3.89 -17.28
C PHE A 122 2.16 2.55 -17.52
N TRP A 123 1.83 1.49 -16.78
CA TRP A 123 2.45 0.18 -16.95
C TRP A 123 1.59 -0.71 -17.85
N THR A 124 2.25 -1.59 -18.61
CA THR A 124 1.56 -2.69 -19.31
C THR A 124 1.01 -3.69 -18.29
N ASP A 125 0.03 -4.51 -18.67
CA ASP A 125 -0.55 -5.49 -17.75
C ASP A 125 0.50 -6.52 -17.27
N GLU A 126 1.39 -6.96 -18.16
CA GLU A 126 2.56 -7.79 -17.80
C GLU A 126 3.48 -7.10 -16.78
N GLN A 127 3.76 -5.80 -16.96
CA GLN A 127 4.58 -5.04 -16.03
C GLN A 127 3.89 -4.92 -14.67
N ARG A 128 2.58 -4.65 -14.63
CA ARG A 128 1.80 -4.58 -13.39
C ARG A 128 1.88 -5.89 -12.63
N ASP A 129 1.60 -7.00 -13.30
CA ASP A 129 1.63 -8.31 -12.65
C ASP A 129 3.01 -8.65 -12.09
N ARG A 130 4.07 -8.45 -12.88
CA ARG A 130 5.44 -8.66 -12.42
C ARG A 130 5.81 -7.75 -11.25
N PHE A 131 5.48 -6.47 -11.34
CA PHE A 131 5.89 -5.47 -10.36
C PHE A 131 5.15 -5.63 -9.04
N ASP A 132 3.85 -5.94 -9.11
CA ASP A 132 3.03 -6.22 -7.93
C ASP A 132 3.48 -7.53 -7.26
N ALA A 133 3.85 -8.55 -8.05
CA ALA A 133 4.40 -9.81 -7.54
C ALA A 133 5.73 -9.61 -6.80
N GLU A 134 6.68 -8.90 -7.42
CA GLU A 134 7.98 -8.59 -6.80
C GLU A 134 7.82 -7.74 -5.53
N GLN A 135 6.91 -6.75 -5.54
CA GLN A 135 6.65 -5.92 -4.37
C GLN A 135 6.06 -6.74 -3.22
N LEU A 136 5.11 -7.63 -3.51
CA LEU A 136 4.52 -8.51 -2.50
C LEU A 136 5.56 -9.49 -1.94
N GLN A 137 6.39 -10.08 -2.81
CA GLN A 137 7.47 -10.96 -2.41
C GLN A 137 8.48 -10.25 -1.48
N PHE A 138 8.89 -9.02 -1.82
CA PHE A 138 9.75 -8.22 -0.95
C PHE A 138 9.13 -7.97 0.43
N ARG A 139 7.84 -7.64 0.49
CA ARG A 139 7.12 -7.41 1.75
C ARG A 139 7.09 -8.66 2.62
N GLN A 140 6.89 -9.83 2.02
CA GLN A 140 6.83 -11.11 2.74
C GLN A 140 8.22 -11.60 3.15
N GLN A 141 9.18 -11.65 2.23
CA GLN A 141 10.48 -12.26 2.51
C GLN A 141 11.42 -11.34 3.30
N VAL A 142 11.39 -10.02 3.04
CA VAL A 142 12.34 -9.08 3.66
C VAL A 142 11.69 -8.30 4.79
N ALA A 143 10.56 -7.63 4.51
CA ALA A 143 9.97 -6.74 5.50
C ALA A 143 9.34 -7.52 6.67
N ALA A 144 8.61 -8.61 6.41
CA ALA A 144 8.01 -9.41 7.48
C ALA A 144 9.07 -10.05 8.39
N ARG A 145 10.16 -10.60 7.84
CA ARG A 145 11.29 -11.13 8.63
C ARG A 145 11.91 -10.07 9.53
N ARG A 146 12.08 -8.84 9.04
CA ARG A 146 12.59 -7.71 9.85
C ARG A 146 11.62 -7.30 10.96
N VAL A 147 10.32 -7.33 10.68
CA VAL A 147 9.28 -7.06 11.69
C VAL A 147 9.30 -8.16 12.76
N LEU A 148 9.39 -9.44 12.39
CA LEU A 148 9.53 -10.54 13.35
C LEU A 148 10.76 -10.40 14.23
N ALA A 149 11.93 -10.13 13.62
CA ALA A 149 13.16 -9.92 14.38
C ALA A 149 13.04 -8.74 15.37
N SER A 150 12.42 -7.63 14.92
CA SER A 150 12.18 -6.47 15.79
C SER A 150 11.17 -6.77 16.90
N LEU A 151 10.17 -7.60 16.63
CA LEU A 151 9.17 -8.03 17.60
C LEU A 151 9.77 -8.97 18.64
N HIS A 152 10.68 -9.86 18.24
CA HIS A 152 11.43 -10.72 19.14
C HIS A 152 12.38 -9.91 20.04
N ASP A 153 13.09 -8.90 19.50
CA ASP A 153 13.88 -7.97 20.30
C ASP A 153 13.01 -7.22 21.32
N ALA A 154 11.84 -6.74 20.91
CA ALA A 154 10.90 -6.09 21.82
C ALA A 154 10.41 -7.04 22.92
N TYR A 155 10.11 -8.30 22.58
CA TYR A 155 9.76 -9.35 23.56
C TYR A 155 10.90 -9.56 24.58
N SER A 156 12.14 -9.75 24.12
CA SER A 156 13.30 -9.99 24.98
C SER A 156 13.53 -8.83 25.95
N ARG A 157 13.37 -7.59 25.48
CA ARG A 157 13.47 -6.40 26.36
C ARG A 157 12.34 -6.32 27.38
N LEU A 158 11.10 -6.59 26.97
CA LEU A 158 9.93 -6.55 27.87
C LEU A 158 9.94 -7.68 28.90
N ARG A 159 10.47 -8.87 28.55
CA ARG A 159 10.57 -10.00 29.47
C ARG A 159 11.56 -9.77 30.61
N LEU A 160 12.59 -8.95 30.36
CA LEU A 160 13.58 -8.56 31.36
C LEU A 160 13.11 -7.38 32.23
N ASP A 161 12.02 -6.70 31.88
CA ASP A 161 11.50 -5.56 32.64
C ASP A 161 10.84 -6.05 33.95
N PRO A 162 11.40 -5.75 35.13
CA PRO A 162 10.89 -6.20 36.43
C PRO A 162 9.53 -5.60 36.78
N HIS A 163 9.09 -4.54 36.09
CA HIS A 163 7.79 -3.89 36.31
C HIS A 163 6.66 -4.48 35.43
N THR A 164 6.90 -5.59 34.75
CA THR A 164 5.89 -6.25 33.92
C THR A 164 4.92 -7.05 34.79
N SER A 165 3.64 -6.73 34.71
CA SER A 165 2.58 -7.39 35.48
C SER A 165 2.41 -8.87 35.08
N ALA A 166 1.96 -9.70 36.02
CA ALA A 166 1.68 -11.12 35.79
C ALA A 166 0.78 -11.40 34.54
N PRO A 167 -0.35 -10.70 34.30
CA PRO A 167 -1.13 -10.90 33.08
C PRO A 167 -0.37 -10.52 31.81
N MET A 168 0.49 -9.49 31.88
CA MET A 168 1.31 -9.09 30.74
C MET A 168 2.36 -10.16 30.39
N ASN A 169 2.93 -10.83 31.39
CA ASN A 169 3.82 -11.96 31.17
C ASN A 169 3.13 -13.12 30.44
N GLN A 170 1.84 -13.39 30.72
CA GLN A 170 1.08 -14.40 29.97
C GLN A 170 0.91 -14.03 28.49
N TYR A 171 0.66 -12.75 28.19
CA TYR A 171 0.58 -12.29 26.79
C TYR A 171 1.94 -12.31 26.09
N LEU A 172 3.04 -12.07 26.82
CA LEU A 172 4.39 -12.21 26.29
C LEU A 172 4.72 -13.69 26.00
N ASP A 173 4.34 -14.62 26.87
CA ASP A 173 4.51 -16.05 26.62
C ASP A 173 3.71 -16.49 25.38
N LEU A 174 2.48 -15.99 25.22
CA LEU A 174 1.68 -16.20 24.02
C LEU A 174 2.34 -15.62 22.76
N LEU A 175 2.95 -14.43 22.86
CA LEU A 175 3.68 -13.80 21.75
C LEU A 175 4.87 -14.66 21.33
N HIS A 176 5.61 -15.20 22.31
CA HIS A 176 6.73 -16.09 22.06
C HIS A 176 6.28 -17.37 21.35
N TYR A 177 5.21 -18.01 21.85
CA TYR A 177 4.59 -19.16 21.19
C TYR A 177 4.18 -18.85 19.74
N VAL A 178 3.48 -17.73 19.51
CA VAL A 178 3.08 -17.31 18.15
C VAL A 178 4.29 -17.09 17.25
N HIS A 179 5.36 -16.48 17.77
CA HIS A 179 6.60 -16.28 17.02
C HIS A 179 7.22 -17.62 16.57
N GLU A 180 7.30 -18.61 17.47
CA GLU A 180 7.81 -19.94 17.14
C GLU A 180 6.95 -20.65 16.08
N GLN A 181 5.63 -20.60 16.23
CA GLN A 181 4.69 -21.19 15.26
C GLN A 181 4.82 -20.58 13.86
N ILE A 182 5.08 -19.27 13.76
CA ILE A 182 5.31 -18.59 12.48
C ILE A 182 6.61 -19.08 11.83
N LEU A 183 7.67 -19.32 12.62
CA LEU A 183 8.93 -19.83 12.11
C LEU A 183 8.81 -21.28 11.62
N THR A 184 8.03 -22.11 12.32
CA THR A 184 7.75 -23.50 11.92
C THR A 184 6.73 -23.62 10.79
N GLY A 185 6.02 -22.54 10.45
CA GLY A 185 5.04 -22.51 9.38
C GLY A 185 3.70 -23.17 9.73
N THR A 186 3.36 -23.27 11.01
CA THR A 186 2.11 -23.89 11.46
C THR A 186 0.92 -22.95 11.38
N TYR A 187 -0.28 -23.52 11.32
CA TYR A 187 -1.53 -22.76 11.29
C TYR A 187 -1.92 -22.25 12.67
N LEU A 188 -2.07 -20.92 12.80
CA LEU A 188 -2.50 -20.26 14.04
C LEU A 188 -4.02 -19.99 14.07
N SER A 189 -4.70 -20.36 15.15
CA SER A 189 -6.12 -20.03 15.32
C SER A 189 -6.36 -18.52 15.44
N SER A 190 -7.43 -18.01 14.82
CA SER A 190 -7.82 -16.60 14.93
C SER A 190 -8.09 -16.15 16.36
N GLU A 191 -8.63 -17.04 17.20
CA GLU A 191 -8.87 -16.78 18.62
C GLU A 191 -7.56 -16.56 19.40
N CYS A 192 -6.56 -17.39 19.14
CA CYS A 192 -5.22 -17.26 19.71
C CYS A 192 -4.60 -15.90 19.36
N LEU A 193 -4.69 -15.49 18.09
CA LEU A 193 -4.16 -14.21 17.64
C LEU A 193 -4.86 -13.02 18.30
N MET A 194 -6.19 -13.05 18.40
CA MET A 194 -6.96 -11.96 19.02
C MET A 194 -6.60 -11.74 20.50
N ARG A 195 -6.17 -12.79 21.22
CA ARG A 195 -5.70 -12.68 22.62
C ARG A 195 -4.42 -11.87 22.79
N LEU A 196 -3.66 -11.61 21.73
CA LEU A 196 -2.46 -10.76 21.78
C LEU A 196 -2.77 -9.26 21.77
N GLU A 197 -4.00 -8.85 21.42
CA GLU A 197 -4.36 -7.44 21.27
C GLU A 197 -4.04 -6.55 22.50
N PRO A 198 -4.22 -7.00 23.76
CA PRO A 198 -3.89 -6.19 24.93
C PRO A 198 -2.41 -5.76 24.99
N LEU A 199 -1.49 -6.62 24.52
CA LEU A 199 -0.06 -6.32 24.48
C LEU A 199 0.25 -5.13 23.56
N PHE A 200 -0.46 -5.03 22.44
CA PHE A 200 -0.32 -3.94 21.46
C PHE A 200 -1.06 -2.66 21.84
N ARG A 201 -1.97 -2.74 22.81
CA ARG A 201 -2.65 -1.58 23.37
C ARG A 201 -1.82 -0.88 24.43
N ASP A 202 -0.98 -1.62 25.16
CA ASP A 202 -0.15 -1.07 26.22
C ASP A 202 1.35 -1.04 25.86
N LYS A 203 2.04 -2.18 25.86
CA LYS A 203 3.51 -2.22 25.78
C LYS A 203 4.04 -2.08 24.35
N LEU A 204 3.33 -2.62 23.35
CA LEU A 204 3.71 -2.59 21.92
C LEU A 204 2.90 -1.57 21.10
N THR A 205 2.62 -0.39 21.68
CA THR A 205 1.99 0.72 20.94
C THR A 205 2.97 1.32 19.93
N LEU A 206 2.46 1.96 18.86
CA LEU A 206 3.29 2.55 17.80
C LEU A 206 4.34 3.55 18.32
N GLU A 207 4.04 4.24 19.42
CA GLU A 207 4.93 5.20 20.10
C GLU A 207 6.08 4.52 20.83
N LYS A 208 5.87 3.32 21.35
CA LYS A 208 6.86 2.57 22.14
C LYS A 208 7.75 1.66 21.27
N LEU A 209 7.41 1.48 20.00
CA LEU A 209 8.21 0.69 19.06
C LEU A 209 9.52 1.38 18.72
N SER A 210 10.58 0.59 18.53
CA SER A 210 11.89 1.13 18.13
C SER A 210 11.87 1.71 16.71
N LYS A 211 12.83 2.59 16.41
CA LYS A 211 13.00 3.20 15.08
C LYS A 211 13.13 2.13 13.97
N THR A 212 13.87 1.04 14.24
CA THR A 212 14.05 -0.10 13.31
C THR A 212 12.74 -0.84 13.06
N HIS A 213 11.95 -1.06 14.10
CA HIS A 213 10.66 -1.73 14.02
C HIS A 213 9.66 -0.91 13.19
N VAL A 214 9.53 0.38 13.50
CA VAL A 214 8.67 1.30 12.76
C VAL A 214 9.07 1.41 11.29
N PHE A 215 10.37 1.51 11.01
CA PHE A 215 10.88 1.48 9.63
C PHE A 215 10.47 0.20 8.89
N SER A 216 10.62 -0.96 9.55
CA SER A 216 10.28 -2.26 8.98
C SER A 216 8.77 -2.41 8.73
N LEU A 217 7.93 -1.89 9.63
CA LEU A 217 6.47 -1.81 9.42
C LEU A 217 6.12 -0.92 8.22
N CYS A 218 6.80 0.22 8.03
CA CYS A 218 6.57 1.04 6.86
C CYS A 218 6.88 0.29 5.55
N LEU A 219 7.99 -0.47 5.52
CA LEU A 219 8.32 -1.32 4.38
C LEU A 219 7.27 -2.42 4.16
N LEU A 220 6.81 -3.06 5.23
CA LEU A 220 5.78 -4.11 5.17
C LEU A 220 4.45 -3.58 4.63
N HIS A 221 4.12 -2.31 4.85
CA HIS A 221 2.91 -1.67 4.35
C HIS A 221 3.09 -0.87 3.07
N ASP A 222 4.25 -1.03 2.42
CA ASP A 222 4.59 -0.38 1.16
C ASP A 222 4.50 1.17 1.21
N LEU A 223 4.81 1.73 2.37
CA LEU A 223 4.80 3.17 2.61
C LEU A 223 6.10 3.80 2.08
N PRO A 224 6.04 5.00 1.48
CA PRO A 224 7.22 5.66 0.95
C PRO A 224 8.12 6.14 2.10
N VAL A 225 9.14 5.34 2.42
CA VAL A 225 10.19 5.76 3.36
C VAL A 225 11.33 6.36 2.57
N ARG A 226 11.62 7.65 2.78
CA ARG A 226 12.81 8.28 2.19
C ARG A 226 14.03 7.63 2.80
N VAL A 227 14.70 6.81 2.01
CA VAL A 227 16.04 6.34 2.31
C VAL A 227 16.99 7.44 1.87
N ARG A 228 17.73 8.07 2.79
CA ARG A 228 18.81 9.00 2.41
C ARG A 228 19.73 8.26 1.44
N PHE A 229 19.89 8.80 0.22
CA PHE A 229 21.03 8.48 -0.63
C PHE A 229 22.27 8.88 0.17
N SER A 230 22.88 7.92 0.85
CA SER A 230 24.24 8.06 1.37
C SER A 230 25.15 7.53 0.27
N PRO A 231 26.06 8.32 -0.30
CA PRO A 231 27.07 7.81 -1.21
C PRO A 231 27.96 6.75 -0.53
N PHE A 232 27.99 6.74 0.80
CA PHE A 232 28.66 5.73 1.61
C PHE A 232 27.69 4.57 1.91
N ARG A 233 27.56 3.66 0.93
CA ARG A 233 26.68 2.48 0.95
C ARG A 233 27.10 1.42 1.99
N GLN A 234 28.30 1.50 2.53
CA GLN A 234 28.92 0.43 3.31
C GLN A 234 28.43 0.29 4.75
N TRP A 235 27.75 1.27 5.36
CA TRP A 235 27.47 1.25 6.81
C TRP A 235 25.95 1.25 7.14
N PRO A 236 25.25 0.10 7.02
CA PRO A 236 23.80 -0.02 7.26
C PRO A 236 23.35 0.30 8.69
N TRP A 237 24.20 0.08 9.69
CA TRP A 237 23.84 0.21 11.11
C TRP A 237 23.86 1.67 11.60
N LEU A 238 24.77 2.51 11.07
CA LEU A 238 24.80 3.96 11.36
C LEU A 238 23.61 4.72 10.79
N ARG A 239 22.95 4.17 9.76
CA ARG A 239 21.78 4.77 9.11
C ARG A 239 20.60 4.95 10.07
N THR A 240 20.38 4.03 11.00
CA THR A 240 19.23 4.09 11.92
C THR A 240 19.52 4.92 13.17
N TYR A 241 20.79 5.03 13.58
CA TYR A 241 21.22 5.81 14.74
C TYR A 241 21.37 7.32 14.45
N LEU A 242 21.73 7.70 13.22
CA LEU A 242 21.91 9.11 12.82
C LEU A 242 20.62 9.76 12.26
N GLU A 243 19.47 9.08 12.35
CA GLU A 243 18.19 9.63 11.88
C GLU A 243 17.58 10.59 12.92
N PRO A 244 17.34 11.86 12.54
CA PRO A 244 16.59 12.80 13.37
C PRO A 244 15.23 12.25 13.81
N ASP A 245 14.83 12.54 15.04
CA ASP A 245 13.60 11.99 15.64
C ASP A 245 12.31 12.38 14.87
N TYR A 246 12.31 13.50 14.14
CA TYR A 246 11.17 13.90 13.32
C TYR A 246 10.82 12.88 12.23
N PHE A 247 11.80 12.13 11.70
CA PHE A 247 11.52 11.08 10.72
C PHE A 247 10.76 9.91 11.35
N HIS A 248 11.07 9.58 12.60
CA HIS A 248 10.38 8.53 13.33
C HIS A 248 8.93 8.91 13.60
N LEU A 249 8.67 10.13 14.11
CA LEU A 249 7.32 10.63 14.37
C LEU A 249 6.47 10.66 13.08
N ARG A 250 7.05 11.10 11.97
CA ARG A 250 6.37 11.08 10.66
C ARG A 250 5.98 9.66 10.24
N ARG A 251 6.87 8.66 10.41
CA ARG A 251 6.57 7.26 10.10
C ARG A 251 5.45 6.70 10.98
N VAL A 252 5.47 7.02 12.27
CA VAL A 252 4.39 6.65 13.21
C VAL A 252 3.05 7.23 12.76
N HIS A 253 3.04 8.51 12.37
CA HIS A 253 1.83 9.15 11.83
C HIS A 253 1.33 8.47 10.54
N MET A 254 2.23 8.17 9.60
CA MET A 254 1.89 7.46 8.36
C MET A 254 1.33 6.06 8.64
N LEU A 255 1.93 5.30 9.56
CA LEU A 255 1.46 3.98 9.96
C LEU A 255 0.09 4.04 10.64
N ARG A 256 -0.11 5.00 11.54
CA ARG A 256 -1.41 5.24 12.18
C ARG A 256 -2.49 5.55 11.15
N PHE A 257 -2.21 6.45 10.20
CA PHE A 257 -3.13 6.73 9.10
C PHE A 257 -3.40 5.48 8.25
N ARG A 258 -2.34 4.72 7.90
CA ARG A 258 -2.45 3.46 7.15
C ARG A 258 -3.35 2.44 7.86
N SER A 259 -3.21 2.29 9.18
CA SER A 259 -4.03 1.38 9.99
C SER A 259 -5.51 1.79 9.97
N ARG A 260 -5.81 3.08 10.08
CA ARG A 260 -7.19 3.60 9.99
C ARG A 260 -7.79 3.40 8.60
N LEU A 261 -6.97 3.59 7.56
CA LEU A 261 -7.40 3.39 6.17
C LEU A 261 -7.70 1.89 5.92
N LEU A 262 -6.83 0.98 6.39
CA LEU A 262 -7.09 -0.46 6.33
C LEU A 262 -8.39 -0.84 7.05
N LEU A 263 -8.63 -0.28 8.25
CA LEU A 263 -9.87 -0.52 8.98
C LEU A 263 -11.12 -0.03 8.22
N ALA A 264 -11.06 1.15 7.60
CA ALA A 264 -12.15 1.67 6.79
C ALA A 264 -12.40 0.80 5.55
N GLU A 265 -11.33 0.38 4.85
CA GLU A 265 -11.42 -0.56 3.73
C GLU A 265 -11.99 -1.92 4.18
N ASP A 266 -11.53 -2.47 5.32
CA ASP A 266 -12.00 -3.75 5.86
C ASP A 266 -13.50 -3.73 6.20
N ARG A 267 -14.04 -2.60 6.71
CA ARG A 267 -15.48 -2.45 6.96
C ARG A 267 -16.32 -2.50 5.68
N ILE A 268 -15.83 -1.85 4.62
CA ILE A 268 -16.52 -1.87 3.33
C ILE A 268 -16.47 -3.28 2.73
N VAL A 269 -15.30 -3.93 2.76
CA VAL A 269 -15.16 -5.28 2.24
C VAL A 269 -15.99 -6.27 3.05
N ASP A 270 -16.09 -6.13 4.37
CA ASP A 270 -16.98 -6.97 5.20
C ASP A 270 -18.45 -6.82 4.80
N HIS A 271 -18.91 -5.58 4.59
CA HIS A 271 -20.28 -5.33 4.12
C HIS A 271 -20.53 -6.00 2.76
N GLU A 272 -19.60 -5.87 1.81
CA GLU A 272 -19.71 -6.48 0.48
C GLU A 272 -19.60 -8.01 0.52
N LEU A 273 -18.77 -8.58 1.41
CA LEU A 273 -18.63 -10.03 1.57
C LEU A 273 -19.88 -10.71 2.13
N ARG A 274 -20.77 -9.97 2.79
CA ARG A 274 -22.07 -10.47 3.26
C ARG A 274 -23.07 -10.67 2.12
N ASP A 275 -22.86 -10.00 0.99
CA ASP A 275 -23.67 -10.20 -0.21
C ASP A 275 -23.15 -11.42 -1.00
N PRO A 276 -23.91 -12.53 -1.07
CA PRO A 276 -23.50 -13.71 -1.82
C PRO A 276 -23.35 -13.44 -3.32
N GLY A 277 -24.06 -12.45 -3.88
CA GLY A 277 -23.93 -12.05 -5.29
C GLY A 277 -22.62 -11.32 -5.58
N TRP A 278 -22.04 -10.65 -4.58
CA TRP A 278 -20.75 -9.99 -4.73
C TRP A 278 -19.60 -11.01 -4.79
N VAL A 279 -19.64 -12.03 -3.94
CA VAL A 279 -18.59 -13.07 -3.90
C VAL A 279 -18.48 -13.82 -5.23
N THR A 280 -19.61 -14.07 -5.89
CA THR A 280 -19.64 -14.77 -7.19
C THR A 280 -19.26 -13.86 -8.37
N SER A 281 -19.45 -12.54 -8.24
CA SER A 281 -19.09 -11.55 -9.28
C SER A 281 -17.67 -10.98 -9.12
N LEU A 282 -16.99 -11.27 -8.00
CA LEU A 282 -15.66 -10.78 -7.72
C LEU A 282 -14.63 -11.27 -8.76
N SER A 283 -14.05 -10.34 -9.51
CA SER A 283 -13.01 -10.68 -10.49
C SER A 283 -11.74 -11.21 -9.81
N SER A 284 -11.02 -12.11 -10.48
CA SER A 284 -9.72 -12.61 -10.00
C SER A 284 -8.71 -11.49 -9.75
N SER A 285 -8.76 -10.43 -10.57
CA SER A 285 -7.92 -9.25 -10.42
C SER A 285 -8.25 -8.42 -9.17
N GLU A 286 -9.55 -8.25 -8.86
CA GLU A 286 -9.98 -7.49 -7.69
C GLU A 286 -9.66 -8.25 -6.40
N LEU A 287 -9.90 -9.56 -6.38
CA LEU A 287 -9.50 -10.41 -5.26
C LEU A 287 -7.97 -10.34 -5.02
N LYS A 288 -7.17 -10.37 -6.09
CA LYS A 288 -5.71 -10.22 -6.01
C LYS A 288 -5.31 -8.86 -5.41
N ASP A 289 -5.95 -7.77 -5.83
CA ASP A 289 -5.67 -6.44 -5.30
C ASP A 289 -6.06 -6.32 -3.82
N LEU A 290 -7.23 -6.84 -3.42
CA LEU A 290 -7.68 -6.88 -2.02
C LEU A 290 -6.72 -7.69 -1.13
N CYS A 291 -6.27 -8.84 -1.62
CA CYS A 291 -5.31 -9.70 -0.92
C CYS A 291 -3.92 -9.06 -0.82
N SER A 292 -3.40 -8.57 -1.95
CA SER A 292 -2.08 -7.93 -2.01
C SER A 292 -1.98 -6.73 -1.07
N LEU A 293 -3.04 -5.92 -0.97
CA LEU A 293 -3.11 -4.79 -0.07
C LEU A 293 -2.82 -5.16 1.40
N ARG A 294 -3.29 -6.33 1.81
CA ARG A 294 -3.16 -6.92 3.16
C ARG A 294 -1.91 -7.78 3.33
N GLY A 295 -1.15 -7.98 2.24
CA GLY A 295 0.06 -8.80 2.25
C GLY A 295 -0.22 -10.30 2.09
N ILE A 296 -1.41 -10.69 1.62
CA ILE A 296 -1.79 -12.08 1.35
C ILE A 296 -1.18 -12.52 0.01
N LYS A 297 -0.45 -13.64 0.00
CA LYS A 297 0.05 -14.27 -1.23
C LYS A 297 -1.11 -14.96 -1.94
N THR A 298 -1.39 -14.59 -3.19
CA THR A 298 -2.38 -15.26 -4.04
C THR A 298 -1.75 -16.15 -5.11
N MET A 299 -0.43 -16.06 -5.30
CA MET A 299 0.28 -16.88 -6.28
C MET A 299 0.16 -18.35 -5.91
N HIS A 300 -0.25 -19.17 -6.88
CA HIS A 300 -0.50 -20.61 -6.74
C HIS A 300 -1.68 -20.98 -5.80
N LYS A 301 -2.52 -20.02 -5.41
CA LYS A 301 -3.75 -20.28 -4.63
C LYS A 301 -4.98 -20.24 -5.49
N SER A 302 -5.98 -21.05 -5.15
CA SER A 302 -7.31 -20.93 -5.75
C SER A 302 -8.00 -19.63 -5.31
N ALA A 303 -9.01 -19.20 -6.07
CA ALA A 303 -9.84 -18.05 -5.69
C ALA A 303 -10.56 -18.29 -4.35
N GLU A 304 -11.00 -19.52 -4.10
CA GLU A 304 -11.66 -19.92 -2.85
C GLU A 304 -10.71 -19.82 -1.66
N GLU A 305 -9.48 -20.30 -1.79
CA GLU A 305 -8.47 -20.23 -0.73
C GLU A 305 -8.10 -18.78 -0.42
N SER A 306 -7.89 -17.96 -1.46
CA SER A 306 -7.61 -16.53 -1.31
C SER A 306 -8.78 -15.81 -0.62
N THR A 307 -10.02 -16.17 -0.96
CA THR A 307 -11.23 -15.61 -0.34
C THR A 307 -11.33 -16.02 1.13
N LYS A 308 -10.99 -17.28 1.47
CA LYS A 308 -10.96 -17.76 2.85
C LYS A 308 -9.96 -16.98 3.71
N GLU A 309 -8.75 -16.76 3.21
CA GLU A 309 -7.73 -15.96 3.92
C GLU A 309 -8.11 -14.49 4.04
N LEU A 310 -8.75 -13.92 3.02
CA LEU A 310 -9.29 -12.56 3.08
C LEU A 310 -10.38 -12.44 4.17
N LYS A 311 -11.32 -13.38 4.23
CA LYS A 311 -12.35 -13.44 5.28
C LYS A 311 -11.73 -13.55 6.67
N ARG A 312 -10.67 -14.36 6.81
CA ARG A 312 -9.93 -14.53 8.07
C ARG A 312 -9.22 -13.25 8.50
N TRP A 313 -8.60 -12.52 7.58
CA TRP A 313 -8.03 -11.21 7.88
C TRP A 313 -9.10 -10.25 8.41
N ILE A 314 -10.23 -10.16 7.69
CA ILE A 314 -11.29 -9.19 7.99
C ILE A 314 -11.91 -9.47 9.35
N SER A 315 -12.20 -10.74 9.66
CA SER A 315 -12.75 -11.11 10.96
C SER A 315 -11.84 -10.70 12.12
N ILE A 316 -10.53 -10.89 11.99
CA ILE A 316 -9.57 -10.47 13.02
C ILE A 316 -9.45 -8.94 13.06
N SER A 317 -9.36 -8.27 11.90
CA SER A 317 -9.15 -6.81 11.81
C SER A 317 -10.34 -6.00 12.38
N LEU A 318 -11.56 -6.54 12.28
CA LEU A 318 -12.78 -5.89 12.77
C LEU A 318 -13.12 -6.23 14.23
N ASN A 319 -12.72 -7.40 14.74
CA ASN A 319 -13.00 -7.80 16.13
C ASN A 319 -12.04 -7.17 17.17
N ILE A 320 -10.95 -6.56 16.73
CA ILE A 320 -10.02 -5.84 17.59
C ILE A 320 -10.43 -4.37 17.79
N SER A 321 -9.89 -3.73 18.83
CA SER A 321 -10.11 -2.31 19.06
C SER A 321 -9.70 -1.44 17.86
N ASN A 322 -10.53 -0.44 17.56
CA ASN A 322 -10.24 0.57 16.55
C ASN A 322 -8.92 1.33 16.82
N SER A 323 -8.53 1.45 18.09
CA SER A 323 -7.29 2.13 18.52
C SER A 323 -6.04 1.26 18.46
N SER A 324 -6.17 -0.07 18.26
CA SER A 324 -5.04 -1.00 18.24
C SER A 324 -4.33 -0.98 16.88
N HIS A 325 -3.73 0.17 16.58
CA HIS A 325 -3.11 0.42 15.28
C HIS A 325 -1.94 -0.50 15.00
N ALA A 326 -1.07 -0.66 16.00
CA ALA A 326 0.11 -1.51 15.91
C ALA A 326 -0.29 -2.95 15.59
N TYR A 327 -1.22 -3.56 16.35
CA TYR A 327 -1.65 -4.93 16.10
C TYR A 327 -2.15 -5.15 14.67
N ARG A 328 -3.03 -4.28 14.15
CA ARG A 328 -3.54 -4.38 12.77
C ARG A 328 -2.43 -4.32 11.73
N LEU A 329 -1.37 -3.55 11.98
CA LEU A 329 -0.22 -3.45 11.09
C LEU A 329 0.70 -4.68 11.16
N HIS A 330 0.62 -5.50 12.22
CA HIS A 330 1.38 -6.75 12.34
C HIS A 330 0.64 -7.98 11.79
N LEU A 331 -0.66 -7.89 11.52
CA LEU A 331 -1.44 -8.98 10.94
C LEU A 331 -0.83 -9.66 9.71
N PRO A 332 -0.16 -8.95 8.75
CA PRO A 332 0.43 -9.62 7.60
C PRO A 332 1.49 -10.64 8.01
N VAL A 333 2.19 -10.37 9.11
CA VAL A 333 3.22 -11.23 9.67
C VAL A 333 2.60 -12.42 10.39
N PHE A 334 1.58 -12.18 11.21
CA PHE A 334 0.93 -13.23 12.01
C PHE A 334 0.14 -14.23 11.18
N LEU A 335 -0.43 -13.80 10.06
CA LEU A 335 -1.31 -14.65 9.26
C LEU A 335 -0.63 -15.31 8.06
N PHE A 336 0.34 -14.63 7.43
CA PHE A 336 0.78 -15.01 6.07
C PHE A 336 2.29 -15.15 5.92
N ASN A 337 3.06 -15.12 7.00
CA ASN A 337 4.47 -15.42 6.92
C ASN A 337 4.70 -16.94 6.97
N SER A 338 4.61 -17.59 5.82
CA SER A 338 5.22 -18.90 5.63
C SER A 338 6.73 -18.69 5.51
N CYS A 339 7.49 -19.01 6.55
CA CYS A 339 8.96 -18.93 6.47
C CYS A 339 9.58 -20.10 5.69
N SER A 340 8.75 -20.97 5.08
CA SER A 340 9.17 -22.07 4.24
C SER A 340 9.80 -21.56 2.94
N ASP A 341 11.02 -22.04 2.70
CA ASP A 341 11.95 -21.67 1.64
C ASP A 341 11.41 -21.74 0.21
#